data_AF-A0AAV5L7C3-F1
#
_entry.id   AF-A0AAV5L7C3-F1
#
_cell.length_a   1.000
_cell.length_b   1.000
_cell.length_c   1.000
_cell.angle_alpha   90.00
_cell.angle_beta   90.00
_cell.angle_gamma   90.00
#
_symmetry.space_group_name_H-M   'P 1'
#
loop_
_entity.id
_entity.type
_entity.pdbx_description
1 polymer ?
#
loop_
_entity_poly.entity_id
_entity_poly.type
_entity_poly.pdbx_seq_one_letter_code
_entity_poly.pdbx_strand_id
1 'polypeptide(L)' 'MVDESSIGQSKAKCVCSFLQELNDAVKAKFIEEYPEELIETNPSFFSQFTLVVATQV' A
#
# COMPACT_ATOMS: atom_id res chain seq x y z
N MET A 1 -7.61 11.99 -2.73
CA MET A 1 -6.43 12.86 -2.97
C MET A 1 -5.54 12.77 -1.75
N VAL A 2 -4.22 12.91 -1.92
CA VAL A 2 -3.29 13.11 -0.80
C VAL A 2 -3.04 14.60 -0.65
N ASP A 3 -2.60 15.03 0.53
CA ASP A 3 -2.37 16.44 0.84
C ASP A 3 -1.10 16.98 0.15
N GLU A 4 -1.04 18.30 -0.04
CA GLU A 4 0.14 18.96 -0.61
C GLU A 4 1.41 18.74 0.22
N SER A 5 1.25 18.60 1.55
CA SER A 5 2.35 18.26 2.46
C SER A 5 2.92 16.85 2.24
N SER A 6 2.20 15.98 1.53
CA SER A 6 2.65 14.62 1.20
C SER A 6 3.53 14.57 -0.06
N ILE A 7 3.72 15.69 -0.77
CA ILE A 7 4.60 15.74 -1.94
C ILE A 7 6.03 15.35 -1.55
N GLY A 8 6.64 14.47 -2.34
CA GLY A 8 7.98 13.94 -2.07
C GLY A 8 8.03 12.80 -1.05
N GLN A 9 6.90 12.44 -0.45
CA GLN A 9 6.79 11.27 0.42
C GLN A 9 6.28 10.05 -0.34
N SER A 10 6.53 8.87 0.22
CA SER A 10 5.97 7.62 -0.29
C SER A 10 4.45 7.66 -0.28
N LYS A 11 3.85 7.47 -1.47
CA LYS A 11 2.40 7.43 -1.63
C LYS A 11 1.78 6.32 -0.78
N ALA A 12 2.40 5.15 -0.73
CA ALA A 12 1.91 4.01 0.04
C ALA A 12 1.85 4.34 1.53
N LYS A 13 2.89 4.98 2.06
CA LYS A 13 2.94 5.45 3.45
C LYS A 13 1.85 6.48 3.76
N CYS A 14 1.75 7.55 2.98
CA CYS A 14 0.81 8.65 3.25
C CYS A 14 -0.65 8.17 3.18
N VAL A 15 -1.00 7.40 2.14
CA VAL A 15 -2.37 6.88 1.97
C VAL A 15 -2.72 5.89 3.07
N CYS A 16 -1.77 5.03 3.48
CA CYS A 16 -1.98 4.09 4.57
C CYS A 16 -2.32 4.80 5.89
N SER A 17 -1.63 5.89 6.22
CA SER A 17 -1.94 6.71 7.40
C SER A 17 -3.34 7.31 7.33
N PHE A 18 -3.70 7.94 6.21
CA PHE A 18 -5.02 8.57 6.07
C PHE A 18 -6.17 7.56 6.09
N LEU A 19 -5.98 6.36 5.52
CA LEU A 19 -7.00 5.30 5.58
C LEU A 19 -7.14 4.71 6.98
N GLN A 20 -6.06 4.67 7.76
CA GLN A 20 -6.08 4.17 9.15
C GLN A 20 -6.99 5.03 10.04
N GLU A 21 -7.00 6.34 9.84
CA GLU A 21 -7.83 7.30 10.60
C GLU A 21 -9.34 7.09 10.40
N LEU A 22 -9.77 6.39 9.34
CA LEU A 22 -11.18 6.12 9.10
C LEU A 22 -11.74 5.04 10.04
N ASN A 23 -10.91 4.10 10.49
CA ASN A 23 -11.32 3.00 11.35
C ASN A 23 -10.13 2.37 12.09
N ASP A 24 -9.97 2.69 13.37
CA ASP A 24 -8.89 2.20 14.23
C ASP A 24 -8.91 0.69 14.49
N ALA A 25 -10.04 0.01 14.23
CA ALA A 25 -10.12 -1.45 14.37
C ALA A 25 -9.39 -2.18 13.22
N VAL A 26 -9.20 -1.52 12.07
CA VAL A 26 -8.49 -2.07 10.93
C VAL A 26 -7.00 -1.76 11.09
N LYS A 27 -6.12 -2.73 10.83
CA LYS A 27 -4.66 -2.49 10.84
C LYS A 27 -4.17 -2.31 9.41
N ALA A 28 -4.00 -1.07 8.99
CA ALA A 28 -3.44 -0.75 7.68
C ALA A 28 -1.94 -1.06 7.67
N LYS A 29 -1.44 -1.60 6.55
CA LYS A 29 -0.03 -1.88 6.31
C LYS A 29 0.34 -1.41 4.92
N PHE A 30 1.59 -1.00 4.74
CA PHE A 30 2.15 -0.63 3.45
C PHE A 30 3.56 -1.20 3.30
N ILE A 31 4.02 -1.24 2.06
CA ILE A 31 5.39 -1.55 1.66
C ILE A 31 5.83 -0.53 0.62
N GLU A 32 7.14 -0.33 0.48
CA GLU A 32 7.72 0.63 -0.46
C GLU A 32 8.47 -0.10 -1.58
N GLU A 33 7.80 -1.08 -2.19
CA GLU A 33 8.31 -1.89 -3.30
C GLU A 33 7.29 -1.91 -4.43
N TYR A 34 7.78 -1.98 -5.67
CA TYR A 34 6.91 -2.10 -6.84
C TYR A 34 6.37 -3.52 -6.97
N PRO A 35 5.15 -3.72 -7.50
CA PRO A 35 4.58 -5.05 -7.71
C PRO A 35 5.49 -5.98 -8.52
N GLU A 36 6.17 -5.46 -9.55
CA GLU A 36 7.08 -6.21 -10.41
C GLU A 36 8.25 -6.79 -9.61
N GLU A 37 8.87 -5.97 -8.75
CA GLU A 37 9.99 -6.38 -7.91
C GLU A 37 9.57 -7.46 -6.89
N LEU A 38 8.37 -7.35 -6.33
CA LEU A 38 7.83 -8.36 -5.42
C LEU A 38 7.53 -9.69 -6.13
N ILE A 39 7.06 -9.65 -7.38
CA ILE A 39 6.79 -10.87 -8.16
C ILE A 39 8.10 -11.59 -8.48
N GLU A 40 9.16 -10.85 -8.80
CA GLU A 40 10.48 -11.42 -9.11
C GLU A 40 11.18 -11.97 -7.86
N THR A 41 11.15 -11.22 -6.75
CA THR A 41 11.94 -11.54 -5.55
C THR A 41 11.18 -12.41 -4.54
N ASN A 42 9.85 -12.28 -4.46
CA ASN A 42 9.00 -13.01 -3.51
C ASN A 42 7.57 -13.22 -4.06
N PRO A 43 7.37 -14.08 -5.07
CA PRO A 43 6.06 -14.28 -5.70
C PRO A 43 4.99 -14.79 -4.72
N SER A 44 5.39 -15.44 -3.63
CA SER A 44 4.48 -15.91 -2.59
C SER A 44 3.88 -14.78 -1.75
N PHE A 45 4.44 -13.56 -1.80
CA PHE A 45 3.98 -12.41 -1.03
C PHE A 45 2.48 -12.17 -1.18
N PHE A 46 1.92 -12.28 -2.39
CA PHE A 46 0.51 -12.00 -2.64
C PHE A 46 -0.43 -13.11 -2.12
N SER A 47 0.09 -14.30 -1.81
CA SER A 47 -0.70 -15.43 -1.31
C SER A 47 -1.22 -15.22 0.11
N GLN A 48 -0.70 -14.24 0.84
CA GLN A 48 -1.14 -13.92 2.20
C GLN A 48 -2.45 -13.12 2.24
N PHE A 49 -2.94 -12.62 1.10
CA PHE A 49 -4.14 -11.78 1.03
C PHE A 49 -5.34 -12.57 0.50
N THR A 50 -6.52 -12.29 1.05
CA THR A 50 -7.79 -12.89 0.58
C THR A 50 -8.18 -12.41 -0.81
N LEU A 51 -7.85 -11.17 -1.15
CA LEU A 51 -8.13 -10.53 -2.43
C LEU A 51 -7.04 -9.51 -2.72
N VAL A 52 -6.56 -9.48 -3.97
CA VAL A 52 -5.63 -8.46 -4.47
C VAL A 52 -6.39 -7.57 -5.46
N VAL A 53 -6.33 -6.26 -5.24
CA VAL A 53 -6.90 -5.26 -6.14
C VAL A 53 -5.76 -4.45 -6.74
N ALA A 54 -5.58 -4.57 -8.06
CA ALA A 54 -4.60 -3.79 -8.81
C ALA A 54 -5.30 -2.64 -9.54
N THR A 55 -4.77 -1.42 -9.42
CA THR A 55 -5.32 -0.22 -10.06
C THR A 55 -4.22 0.56 -10.74
N GLN A 56 -4.53 1.16 -11.90
CA GLN A 56 -3.58 1.98 -12.68
C GLN A 56 -2.30 1.24 -13.12
N VAL A 57 -2.44 -0.03 -13.49
CA VAL A 57 -1.39 -0.80 -14.19
C VAL A 57 -1.05 -0.18 -15.53
#